data_AF-A0A7C6QCE8-F1
#
_entry.id   AF-A0A7C6QCE8-F1
#
_cell.length_a   1.000
_cell.length_b   1.000
_cell.length_c   1.000
_cell.angle_alpha   90.00
_cell.angle_beta   90.00
_cell.angle_gamma   90.00
#
_symmetry.space_group_name_H-M   'P 1'
#
loop_
_entity.id
_entity.type
_entity.pdbx_description
1 polymer ?
#
loop_
_entity_poly.entity_id
_entity_poly.type
_entity_poly.pdbx_seq_one_letter_code
_entity_poly.pdbx_strand_id
1 'polypeptide(L)'
;MFLFTGWISRGILNRRGIVDLVLEAFICLAVVGFIVLSLGKAFKYAKMPMHTRWELYPVPKEKGRGEYGGSYYEEHLWWQKPRETSFMGELVDMLKEMLFIKKLFDNQRPLWWLSYAMHLGIYLLIAWALLLFLGGLTVNSGVEVAAGNGIWPSLLFYLTCLCGGAGGVLVAFGSLSLFFKRLGDASLRIYSNPQDYFNLLFIFVVAVTGLVLWSGDPVFDGARQMAAALLRFEPLAMEGLVIWHVVLLGCLLIYIPVSKMSHYVGKYFSFHKVLWDNEPNLPDSAIMKAVEEGQKQKPSTTWSAPHIKPPSSQASGQ
;
A
#
# COMPACT_ATOMS: atom_id res chain seq x y z
N MET A 1 25.17 22.37 4.78
CA MET A 1 26.61 22.26 4.42
C MET A 1 27.40 21.29 5.34
N PHE A 2 26.74 20.46 6.16
CA PHE A 2 27.37 19.46 7.05
C PHE A 2 26.97 17.99 6.73
N LEU A 3 26.20 17.75 5.67
CA LEU A 3 25.71 16.42 5.29
C LEU A 3 26.63 15.66 4.31
N PHE A 4 27.71 16.29 3.85
CA PHE A 4 28.63 15.70 2.84
C PHE A 4 30.08 15.58 3.32
N THR A 5 30.43 16.10 4.50
CA THR A 5 31.84 16.17 4.95
C THR A 5 32.38 14.86 5.51
N GLY A 6 31.52 13.91 5.92
CA GLY A 6 31.95 12.56 6.30
C GLY A 6 32.44 11.70 5.12
N TRP A 7 31.96 12.00 3.90
CA TRP A 7 32.22 11.23 2.68
C TRP A 7 33.60 11.49 2.06
N ILE A 8 34.12 12.71 2.19
CA ILE A 8 35.34 13.14 1.50
C ILE A 8 36.61 12.70 2.25
N SER A 9 36.52 12.40 3.54
CA SER A 9 37.69 12.16 4.40
C SER A 9 38.17 10.69 4.51
N ARG A 10 37.46 9.71 3.94
CA ARG A 10 37.73 8.28 4.20
C ARG A 10 37.88 7.44 2.93
N GLY A 11 38.83 7.76 2.04
CA GLY A 11 39.39 6.79 1.08
C GLY A 11 38.41 6.06 0.12
N ILE A 12 37.18 6.54 -0.08
CA ILE A 12 36.17 5.97 -0.98
C ILE A 12 36.41 6.50 -2.40
N LEU A 13 37.49 6.07 -3.04
CA LEU A 13 37.74 6.35 -4.47
C LEU A 13 38.21 5.10 -5.22
N ASN A 14 37.66 3.93 -4.87
CA ASN A 14 37.72 2.76 -5.73
C ASN A 14 36.32 2.46 -6.29
N ARG A 15 36.25 1.86 -7.49
CA ARG A 15 35.02 1.55 -8.25
C ARG A 15 33.95 0.86 -7.38
N ARG A 16 34.38 0.01 -6.45
CA ARG A 16 33.50 -0.73 -5.53
C ARG A 16 32.76 0.18 -4.54
N GLY A 17 33.48 1.10 -3.88
CA GLY A 17 32.86 2.03 -2.93
C GLY A 17 31.90 3.03 -3.58
N ILE A 18 32.10 3.36 -4.86
CA ILE A 18 31.13 4.16 -5.63
C ILE A 18 29.83 3.37 -5.88
N VAL A 19 29.93 2.09 -6.20
CA VAL A 19 28.74 1.23 -6.40
C VAL A 19 27.94 1.12 -5.11
N ASP A 20 28.61 0.86 -3.99
CA ASP A 20 27.97 0.74 -2.67
C ASP A 20 27.21 2.03 -2.29
N LEU A 21 27.82 3.20 -2.51
CA LEU A 21 27.17 4.52 -2.32
C LEU A 21 25.93 4.69 -3.20
N VAL A 22 26.03 4.34 -4.49
CA VAL A 22 24.91 4.47 -5.44
C VAL A 22 23.75 3.57 -5.02
N LEU A 23 24.04 2.35 -4.56
CA LEU A 23 23.03 1.41 -4.07
C LEU A 23 22.37 1.91 -2.78
N GLU A 24 23.15 2.43 -1.83
CA GLU A 24 22.63 3.04 -0.60
C GLU A 24 21.68 4.21 -0.94
N ALA A 25 22.13 5.14 -1.79
CA ALA A 25 21.32 6.26 -2.23
C ALA A 25 20.04 5.81 -2.95
N PHE A 26 20.12 4.77 -3.77
CA PHE A 26 18.97 4.19 -4.45
C PHE A 26 17.94 3.60 -3.47
N ILE A 27 18.37 2.88 -2.43
CA ILE A 27 17.47 2.33 -1.41
C ILE A 27 16.75 3.46 -0.67
N CYS A 28 17.48 4.46 -0.20
CA CYS A 28 16.90 5.61 0.47
C CYS A 28 15.89 6.32 -0.44
N LEU A 29 16.24 6.52 -1.71
CA LEU A 29 15.34 7.11 -2.70
C LEU A 29 14.11 6.24 -2.96
N ALA A 30 14.24 4.91 -2.96
CA ALA A 30 13.11 4.01 -3.15
C ALA A 30 12.12 4.05 -1.98
N VAL A 31 12.63 4.08 -0.73
CA VAL A 31 11.80 4.19 0.47
C VAL A 31 11.09 5.56 0.53
N VAL A 32 11.85 6.64 0.34
CA VAL A 32 11.28 8.01 0.31
C VAL A 32 10.31 8.15 -0.86
N GLY A 33 10.68 7.63 -2.03
CA GLY A 33 9.86 7.62 -3.24
C GLY A 33 8.54 6.89 -3.03
N PHE A 34 8.55 5.71 -2.40
CA PHE A 34 7.33 5.00 -2.02
C PHE A 34 6.41 5.89 -1.18
N ILE A 35 6.92 6.52 -0.12
CA ILE A 35 6.12 7.39 0.75
C ILE A 35 5.57 8.60 -0.02
N VAL A 36 6.43 9.34 -0.72
CA VAL A 36 6.05 10.57 -1.44
C VAL A 36 5.03 10.29 -2.54
N LEU A 37 5.25 9.24 -3.34
CA LEU A 37 4.33 8.86 -4.42
C LEU A 37 2.99 8.38 -3.87
N SER A 38 2.99 7.64 -2.75
CA SER A 38 1.77 7.18 -2.08
C SER A 38 0.95 8.34 -1.51
N LEU A 39 1.61 9.29 -0.83
CA LEU A 39 0.98 10.52 -0.35
C LEU A 39 0.46 11.35 -1.53
N GLY A 40 1.24 11.53 -2.58
CA GLY A 40 0.81 12.21 -3.80
C GLY A 40 -0.44 11.58 -4.41
N LYS A 41 -0.53 10.24 -4.43
CA LYS A 41 -1.71 9.51 -4.87
C LYS A 41 -2.91 9.77 -3.94
N ALA A 42 -2.72 9.75 -2.63
CA ALA A 42 -3.77 10.04 -1.65
C ALA A 42 -4.29 11.47 -1.79
N PHE A 43 -3.39 12.46 -1.91
CA PHE A 43 -3.76 13.86 -2.18
C PHE A 43 -4.52 14.02 -3.50
N LYS A 44 -4.09 13.31 -4.55
CA LYS A 44 -4.79 13.32 -5.84
C LYS A 44 -6.22 12.83 -5.67
N TYR A 45 -6.45 11.69 -5.01
CA TYR A 45 -7.80 11.17 -4.77
C TYR A 45 -8.63 12.07 -3.85
N ALA A 46 -8.03 12.65 -2.82
CA ALA A 46 -8.72 13.54 -1.90
C ALA A 46 -9.23 14.82 -2.58
N LYS A 47 -8.53 15.30 -3.62
CA LYS A 47 -8.90 16.48 -4.41
C LYS A 47 -9.79 16.18 -5.62
N MET A 48 -10.14 14.92 -5.88
CA MET A 48 -11.07 14.61 -6.96
C MET A 48 -12.47 15.15 -6.65
N PRO A 49 -13.25 15.53 -7.68
CA PRO A 49 -14.64 15.92 -7.49
C PRO A 49 -15.44 14.86 -6.74
N MET A 50 -16.54 15.29 -6.12
CA MET A 50 -17.49 14.37 -5.48
C MET A 50 -17.93 13.28 -6.47
N HIS A 51 -17.99 12.04 -5.98
CA HIS A 51 -18.47 10.91 -6.77
C HIS A 51 -19.98 10.97 -6.97
N THR A 52 -20.50 10.22 -7.93
CA THR A 52 -21.94 9.99 -8.03
C THR A 52 -22.43 9.32 -6.74
N ARG A 53 -23.49 9.85 -6.14
CA ARG A 53 -24.08 9.31 -4.92
C ARG A 53 -24.76 7.97 -5.20
N TRP A 54 -24.42 6.95 -4.41
CA TRP A 54 -25.04 5.63 -4.42
C TRP A 54 -25.49 5.32 -3.00
N GLU A 55 -26.76 4.99 -2.79
CA GLU A 55 -27.27 4.62 -1.47
C GLU A 55 -27.13 3.10 -1.28
N LEU A 56 -25.95 2.68 -0.82
CA LEU A 56 -25.60 1.27 -0.66
C LEU A 56 -25.60 0.89 0.83
N TYR A 57 -26.46 -0.04 1.20
CA TYR A 57 -26.55 -0.58 2.56
C TYR A 57 -25.92 -1.97 2.62
N PRO A 58 -25.37 -2.39 3.78
CA PRO A 58 -25.30 -1.65 5.05
C PRO A 58 -24.27 -0.52 5.05
N VAL A 59 -24.56 0.57 5.76
CA VAL A 59 -23.60 1.65 6.03
C VAL A 59 -23.10 1.53 7.47
N PRO A 60 -21.80 1.24 7.71
CA PRO A 60 -21.26 1.03 9.06
C PRO A 60 -21.39 2.23 9.99
N LYS A 61 -21.48 3.44 9.44
CA LYS A 61 -21.60 4.68 10.21
C LYS A 61 -22.99 4.93 10.77
N GLU A 62 -24.02 4.20 10.33
CA GLU A 62 -25.37 4.28 10.91
C GLU A 62 -25.40 3.68 12.32
N LYS A 63 -25.40 4.52 13.34
CA LYS A 63 -25.32 4.06 14.73
C LYS A 63 -26.56 3.22 15.09
N GLY A 64 -26.34 1.98 15.52
CA GLY A 64 -27.40 1.03 15.87
C GLY A 64 -28.16 0.42 14.67
N ARG A 65 -27.96 0.94 13.45
CA ARG A 65 -28.65 0.46 12.23
C ARG A 65 -27.73 -0.19 11.19
N GLY A 66 -26.42 0.05 11.29
CA GLY A 66 -25.42 -0.46 10.35
C GLY A 66 -25.33 -1.99 10.28
N GLU A 67 -25.77 -2.72 11.31
CA GLU A 67 -25.70 -4.20 11.32
C GLU A 67 -26.78 -4.86 10.47
N TYR A 68 -28.02 -4.37 10.53
CA TYR A 68 -29.14 -4.92 9.75
C TYR A 68 -29.36 -4.20 8.41
N GLY A 69 -28.53 -3.20 8.10
CA GLY A 69 -28.60 -2.43 6.87
C GLY A 69 -29.65 -1.33 6.88
N GLY A 70 -30.01 -0.85 8.07
CA GLY A 70 -30.97 0.23 8.22
C GLY A 70 -30.39 1.62 7.95
N SER A 71 -31.28 2.60 7.96
CA SER A 71 -30.98 4.00 7.63
C SER A 71 -31.66 4.99 8.57
N TYR A 72 -31.15 6.23 8.61
CA TYR A 72 -31.90 7.36 9.16
C TYR A 72 -33.26 7.58 8.48
N TYR A 73 -33.48 7.08 7.27
CA TYR A 73 -34.80 7.12 6.62
C TYR A 73 -35.89 6.34 7.36
N GLU A 74 -35.53 5.42 8.25
CA GLU A 74 -36.50 4.70 9.09
C GLU A 74 -37.14 5.59 10.15
N GLU A 75 -36.50 6.73 10.42
CA GLU A 75 -36.94 7.63 11.46
C GLU A 75 -37.88 8.71 10.90
N HIS A 76 -39.06 8.83 11.49
CA HIS A 76 -39.98 9.90 11.13
C HIS A 76 -39.38 11.28 11.43
N LEU A 77 -39.52 12.20 10.47
CA LEU A 77 -38.94 13.55 10.49
C LEU A 77 -37.44 13.55 10.76
N TRP A 78 -36.69 12.57 10.23
CA TRP A 78 -35.25 12.42 10.44
C TRP A 78 -34.45 13.71 10.16
N TRP A 79 -34.90 14.54 9.21
CA TRP A 79 -34.23 15.78 8.82
C TRP A 79 -34.30 16.88 9.89
N GLN A 80 -35.18 16.75 10.89
CA GLN A 80 -35.28 17.67 12.03
C GLN A 80 -34.46 17.20 13.24
N LYS A 81 -33.87 16.00 13.17
CA LYS A 81 -33.17 15.36 14.28
C LYS A 81 -31.66 15.34 14.04
N PRO A 82 -30.85 15.40 15.11
CA PRO A 82 -29.41 15.26 14.95
C PRO A 82 -29.06 13.88 14.38
N ARG A 83 -28.10 13.86 13.45
CA ARG A 83 -27.60 12.61 12.88
C ARG A 83 -26.79 11.83 13.92
N GLU A 84 -27.17 10.58 14.14
CA GLU A 84 -26.35 9.65 14.91
C GLU A 84 -25.40 8.88 13.98
N THR A 85 -24.11 9.20 14.05
CA THR A 85 -23.06 8.50 13.29
C THR A 85 -22.09 7.77 14.22
N SER A 86 -21.48 6.71 13.71
CA SER A 86 -20.50 5.88 14.42
C SER A 86 -19.20 5.79 13.64
N PHE A 87 -18.21 6.57 14.06
CA PHE A 87 -16.84 6.46 13.51
C PHE A 87 -16.22 5.08 13.79
N MET A 88 -16.53 4.48 14.95
CA MET A 88 -16.04 3.14 15.29
C MET A 88 -16.60 2.06 14.36
N GLY A 89 -17.84 2.21 13.90
CA GLY A 89 -18.45 1.30 12.93
C GLY A 89 -17.68 1.29 11.60
N GLU A 90 -17.39 2.47 11.06
CA GLU A 90 -16.56 2.63 9.85
C GLU A 90 -15.16 2.05 10.04
N LEU A 91 -14.50 2.39 11.15
CA LEU A 91 -13.15 1.91 11.42
C LEU A 91 -13.09 0.38 11.50
N VAL A 92 -14.03 -0.24 12.21
CA VAL A 92 -14.09 -1.70 12.34
C VAL A 92 -14.39 -2.37 11.00
N ASP A 93 -15.31 -1.85 10.19
CA ASP A 93 -15.58 -2.38 8.85
C ASP A 93 -14.35 -2.25 7.93
N MET A 94 -13.71 -1.08 7.95
CA MET A 94 -12.46 -0.83 7.23
C MET A 94 -11.37 -1.81 7.63
N LEU A 95 -11.17 -2.02 8.94
CA LEU A 95 -10.15 -2.92 9.46
C LEU A 95 -10.44 -4.37 9.09
N LYS A 96 -11.69 -4.81 9.15
CA LYS A 96 -12.08 -6.16 8.67
C LYS A 96 -11.74 -6.34 7.20
N GLU A 97 -12.00 -5.32 6.38
CA GLU A 97 -11.74 -5.38 4.95
C GLU A 97 -10.25 -5.21 4.59
N MET A 98 -9.49 -4.46 5.38
CA MET A 98 -8.05 -4.30 5.21
C MET A 98 -7.30 -5.55 5.70
N LEU A 99 -7.56 -5.99 6.94
CA LEU A 99 -6.82 -7.09 7.54
C LEU A 99 -7.25 -8.45 6.98
N PHE A 100 -8.55 -8.69 6.78
CA PHE A 100 -9.06 -10.02 6.42
C PHE A 100 -9.65 -10.10 5.01
N ILE A 101 -9.76 -9.00 4.25
CA ILE A 101 -10.41 -8.99 2.93
C ILE A 101 -11.81 -9.63 3.02
N LYS A 102 -12.57 -9.23 4.05
CA LYS A 102 -13.82 -9.87 4.48
C LYS A 102 -14.81 -10.04 3.33
N LYS A 103 -14.97 -9.04 2.45
CA LYS A 103 -15.91 -9.14 1.33
C LYS A 103 -15.54 -10.24 0.34
N LEU A 104 -14.25 -10.49 0.13
CA LEU A 104 -13.80 -11.60 -0.70
C LEU A 104 -14.05 -12.95 0.01
N PHE A 105 -13.89 -13.00 1.33
CA PHE A 105 -14.25 -14.17 2.12
C PHE A 105 -15.75 -14.48 2.02
N ASP A 106 -16.60 -13.48 2.15
CA ASP A 106 -18.05 -13.68 2.14
C ASP A 106 -18.57 -14.08 0.74
N ASN A 107 -18.02 -13.48 -0.33
CA ASN A 107 -18.56 -13.64 -1.68
C ASN A 107 -17.79 -14.63 -2.58
N GLN A 108 -16.50 -14.88 -2.33
CA GLN A 108 -15.65 -15.74 -3.17
C GLN A 108 -14.59 -16.49 -2.34
N ARG A 109 -15.04 -17.33 -1.40
CA ARG A 109 -14.19 -18.14 -0.49
C ARG A 109 -13.02 -18.87 -1.17
N PRO A 110 -13.19 -19.54 -2.34
CA PRO A 110 -12.06 -20.24 -2.95
C PRO A 110 -10.92 -19.30 -3.38
N LEU A 111 -11.26 -18.09 -3.86
CA LEU A 111 -10.28 -17.08 -4.23
C LEU A 111 -9.65 -16.43 -3.00
N TRP A 112 -10.39 -16.34 -1.90
CA TRP A 112 -9.93 -15.75 -0.66
C TRP A 112 -8.68 -16.42 -0.11
N TRP A 113 -8.60 -17.76 -0.07
CA TRP A 113 -7.43 -18.45 0.50
C TRP A 113 -6.12 -18.08 -0.21
N LEU A 114 -6.14 -17.97 -1.54
CA LEU A 114 -4.96 -17.59 -2.33
C LEU A 114 -4.63 -16.10 -2.17
N SER A 115 -5.66 -15.25 -2.21
CA SER A 115 -5.49 -13.81 -2.04
C SER A 115 -4.99 -13.46 -0.64
N TYR A 116 -5.58 -14.06 0.38
CA TYR A 116 -5.26 -13.82 1.77
C TYR A 116 -3.87 -14.37 2.12
N ALA A 117 -3.46 -15.52 1.58
CA ALA A 117 -2.08 -15.99 1.74
C ALA A 117 -1.07 -14.93 1.28
N MET A 118 -1.25 -14.36 0.09
CA MET A 118 -0.37 -13.29 -0.41
C MET A 118 -0.40 -12.05 0.50
N HIS A 119 -1.58 -11.58 0.90
CA HIS A 119 -1.71 -10.35 1.71
C HIS A 119 -1.19 -10.53 3.13
N LEU A 120 -1.48 -11.66 3.78
CA LEU A 120 -0.93 -12.01 5.08
C LEU A 120 0.60 -12.04 5.00
N GLY A 121 1.16 -12.62 3.93
CA GLY A 121 2.59 -12.58 3.67
C GLY A 121 3.13 -11.15 3.60
N ILE A 122 2.45 -10.26 2.88
CA ILE A 122 2.82 -8.83 2.79
C ILE A 122 2.77 -8.17 4.17
N TYR A 123 1.74 -8.43 4.98
CA TYR A 123 1.64 -7.89 6.35
C TYR A 123 2.78 -8.36 7.24
N LEU A 124 3.14 -9.64 7.14
CA LEU A 124 4.29 -10.18 7.86
C LEU A 124 5.61 -9.57 7.37
N LEU A 125 5.78 -9.31 6.07
CA LEU A 125 6.97 -8.65 5.53
C LEU A 125 7.06 -7.17 5.94
N ILE A 126 5.93 -6.47 6.04
CA ILE A 126 5.88 -5.11 6.60
C ILE A 126 6.29 -5.14 8.08
N ALA A 127 5.75 -6.08 8.87
CA ALA A 127 6.14 -6.26 10.25
C ALA A 127 7.63 -6.62 10.39
N TRP A 128 8.14 -7.51 9.53
CA TRP A 128 9.56 -7.87 9.45
C TRP A 128 10.45 -6.67 9.13
N ALA A 129 10.07 -5.80 8.19
CA ALA A 129 10.84 -4.59 7.89
C ALA A 129 10.91 -3.64 9.10
N LEU A 130 9.81 -3.49 9.85
CA LEU A 130 9.79 -2.72 11.10
C LEU A 130 10.68 -3.38 12.18
N LEU A 131 10.65 -4.70 12.29
CA LEU A 131 11.49 -5.45 13.23
C LEU A 131 12.98 -5.35 12.88
N LEU A 132 13.34 -5.34 11.58
CA LEU A 132 14.71 -5.08 11.15
C LEU A 132 15.16 -3.66 11.47
N PHE A 133 14.30 -2.68 11.29
CA PHE A 133 14.59 -1.29 11.69
C PHE A 133 14.85 -1.20 13.20
N LEU A 134 13.99 -1.79 14.03
CA LEU A 134 14.16 -1.85 15.48
C LEU A 134 15.40 -2.68 15.90
N GLY A 135 15.70 -3.75 15.17
CA GLY A 135 16.92 -4.54 15.33
C GLY A 135 18.17 -3.72 15.03
N GLY A 136 18.17 -2.96 13.95
CA GLY A 136 19.26 -2.04 13.61
C GLY A 136 19.50 -0.97 14.67
N LEU A 137 18.44 -0.39 15.25
CA LEU A 137 18.56 0.53 16.39
C LEU A 137 19.15 -0.15 17.63
N THR A 138 18.77 -1.40 17.88
CA THR A 138 19.26 -2.19 19.03
C THR A 138 20.75 -2.52 18.88
N VAL A 139 21.18 -2.97 17.70
CA VAL A 139 22.59 -3.19 17.35
C VAL A 139 23.38 -1.88 17.47
N ASN A 140 22.83 -0.77 16.99
CA ASN A 140 23.46 0.54 17.10
C ASN A 140 23.59 1.06 18.54
N SER A 141 22.82 0.49 19.48
CA SER A 141 22.94 0.76 20.92
C SER A 141 23.97 -0.13 21.62
N GLY A 142 24.67 -1.00 20.87
CA GLY A 142 25.67 -1.93 21.39
C GLY A 142 25.09 -3.25 21.91
N VAL A 143 23.80 -3.52 21.66
CA VAL A 143 23.13 -4.75 22.11
C VAL A 143 22.99 -5.72 20.95
N GLU A 144 23.54 -6.92 21.11
CA GLU A 144 23.43 -7.99 20.13
C GLU A 144 22.03 -8.62 20.13
N VAL A 145 21.41 -8.72 18.94
CA VAL A 145 20.09 -9.33 18.75
C VAL A 145 20.26 -10.84 18.59
N ALA A 146 20.34 -11.54 19.73
CA ALA A 146 20.49 -12.98 19.80
C ALA A 146 19.51 -13.62 20.80
N ALA A 147 19.21 -14.90 20.58
CA ALA A 147 18.41 -15.68 21.51
C ALA A 147 19.09 -15.75 22.89
N GLY A 148 18.37 -15.41 23.95
CA GLY A 148 18.87 -15.47 25.32
C GLY A 148 19.54 -14.18 25.83
N ASN A 149 19.74 -13.17 24.98
CA ASN A 149 20.38 -11.90 25.38
C ASN A 149 19.39 -10.90 26.04
N GLY A 150 18.52 -11.41 26.91
CA GLY A 150 17.42 -10.65 27.52
C GLY A 150 16.11 -10.70 26.75
N ILE A 151 15.04 -10.14 27.34
CA ILE A 151 13.66 -10.25 26.83
C ILE A 151 13.52 -9.55 25.47
N TRP A 152 13.99 -8.30 25.35
CA TRP A 152 13.84 -7.49 24.15
C TRP A 152 14.62 -8.04 22.93
N PRO A 153 15.93 -8.33 23.03
CA PRO A 153 16.68 -8.89 21.90
C PRO A 153 16.18 -10.27 21.47
N SER A 154 15.76 -11.11 22.42
CA SER A 154 15.18 -12.42 22.11
C SER A 154 13.85 -12.29 21.36
N LEU A 155 12.98 -11.36 21.78
CA LEU A 155 11.71 -11.09 21.11
C LEU A 155 11.94 -10.59 19.68
N LEU A 156 12.87 -9.65 19.48
CA LEU A 156 13.24 -9.19 18.14
C LEU A 156 13.78 -10.33 17.28
N PHE A 157 14.66 -11.18 17.82
CA PHE A 157 15.21 -12.32 17.11
C PHE A 157 14.11 -13.27 16.61
N TYR A 158 13.26 -13.78 17.51
CA TYR A 158 12.23 -14.76 17.15
C TYR A 158 11.16 -14.19 16.22
N LEU A 159 10.70 -12.95 16.48
CA LEU A 159 9.69 -12.32 15.63
C LEU A 159 10.25 -12.01 14.24
N THR A 160 11.51 -11.56 14.12
CA THR A 160 12.13 -11.32 12.81
C THR A 160 12.20 -12.62 12.01
N CYS A 161 12.64 -13.71 12.62
CA CYS A 161 12.70 -15.02 11.97
C CYS A 161 11.31 -15.49 11.52
N LEU A 162 10.31 -15.40 12.40
CA LEU A 162 8.93 -15.82 12.11
C LEU A 162 8.32 -14.98 10.98
N CYS A 163 8.32 -13.65 11.12
CA CYS A 163 7.70 -12.74 10.16
C CYS A 163 8.41 -12.78 8.80
N GLY A 164 9.75 -12.81 8.78
CA GLY A 164 10.53 -12.84 7.54
C GLY A 164 10.34 -14.15 6.77
N GLY A 165 10.53 -15.28 7.45
CA GLY A 165 10.39 -16.61 6.83
C GLY A 165 8.96 -16.89 6.39
N ALA A 166 7.98 -16.78 7.30
CA ALA A 166 6.57 -17.03 6.96
C ALA A 166 6.04 -16.00 5.95
N GLY A 167 6.43 -14.72 6.08
CA GLY A 167 6.07 -13.67 5.15
C GLY A 167 6.56 -13.96 3.73
N GLY A 168 7.85 -14.26 3.57
CA GLY A 168 8.43 -14.59 2.27
C GLY A 168 7.75 -15.78 1.59
N VAL A 169 7.54 -16.88 2.33
CA VAL A 169 6.88 -18.09 1.82
C VAL A 169 5.45 -17.81 1.38
N LEU A 170 4.68 -17.11 2.21
CA LEU A 170 3.28 -16.78 1.91
C LEU A 170 3.13 -15.84 0.72
N VAL A 171 4.00 -14.83 0.59
CA VAL A 171 3.99 -13.94 -0.59
C VAL A 171 4.36 -14.72 -1.85
N ALA A 172 5.43 -15.52 -1.82
CA ALA A 172 5.84 -16.31 -2.98
C ALA A 172 4.75 -17.29 -3.41
N PHE A 173 4.18 -18.05 -2.46
CA PHE A 173 3.10 -18.99 -2.74
C PHE A 173 1.84 -18.28 -3.27
N GLY A 174 1.40 -17.22 -2.60
CA GLY A 174 0.19 -16.49 -2.94
C GLY A 174 0.29 -15.79 -4.30
N SER A 175 1.41 -15.11 -4.58
CA SER A 175 1.64 -14.44 -5.86
C SER A 175 1.69 -15.42 -7.04
N LEU A 176 2.38 -16.55 -6.89
CA LEU A 176 2.46 -17.60 -7.91
C LEU A 176 1.10 -18.28 -8.15
N SER A 177 0.40 -18.62 -7.06
CA SER A 177 -0.91 -19.27 -7.15
C SER A 177 -1.96 -18.36 -7.80
N LEU A 178 -1.97 -17.08 -7.45
CA LEU A 178 -2.86 -16.09 -8.10
C LEU A 178 -2.50 -15.89 -9.57
N PHE A 179 -1.21 -15.93 -9.93
CA PHE A 179 -0.77 -15.83 -11.32
C PHE A 179 -1.35 -16.98 -12.14
N PHE A 180 -1.17 -18.23 -11.70
CA PHE A 180 -1.75 -19.39 -12.40
C PHE A 180 -3.27 -19.39 -12.37
N LYS A 181 -3.90 -18.98 -11.27
CA LYS A 181 -5.36 -18.86 -11.18
C LYS A 181 -5.91 -17.86 -12.22
N ARG A 182 -5.20 -16.75 -12.46
CA ARG A 182 -5.56 -15.74 -13.47
C ARG A 182 -5.32 -16.23 -14.91
N LEU A 183 -4.40 -17.17 -15.12
CA LEU A 183 -4.19 -17.81 -16.42
C LEU A 183 -5.27 -18.86 -16.72
N GLY A 184 -5.64 -19.66 -15.72
CA GLY A 184 -6.58 -20.79 -15.89
C GLY A 184 -8.06 -20.42 -15.83
N ASP A 185 -8.42 -19.32 -15.15
CA ASP A 185 -9.83 -18.93 -14.98
C ASP A 185 -10.28 -17.93 -16.06
N ALA A 186 -11.17 -18.38 -16.95
CA ALA A 186 -11.69 -17.56 -18.05
C ALA A 186 -12.42 -16.31 -17.54
N SER A 187 -13.11 -16.40 -16.39
CA SER A 187 -13.82 -15.25 -15.81
C SER A 187 -12.85 -14.16 -15.36
N LEU A 188 -11.75 -14.55 -14.70
CA LEU A 188 -10.72 -13.61 -14.26
C LEU A 188 -9.93 -13.03 -15.43
N ARG A 189 -9.67 -13.83 -16.46
CA ARG A 189 -8.90 -13.41 -17.63
C ARG A 189 -9.58 -12.26 -18.39
N ILE A 190 -10.91 -12.25 -18.46
CA ILE A 190 -11.68 -11.17 -19.11
C ILE A 190 -11.46 -9.82 -18.41
N TYR A 191 -11.27 -9.83 -17.08
CA TYR A 191 -11.03 -8.62 -16.28
C TYR A 191 -9.55 -8.34 -16.02
N SER A 192 -8.63 -9.05 -16.69
CA SER A 192 -7.19 -8.96 -16.46
C SER A 192 -6.48 -8.25 -17.60
N ASN A 193 -5.67 -7.25 -17.26
CA ASN A 193 -4.76 -6.60 -18.21
C ASN A 193 -3.34 -7.19 -18.06
N PRO A 194 -2.45 -7.01 -19.05
CA PRO A 194 -1.06 -7.48 -18.96
C PRO A 194 -0.32 -7.02 -17.70
N GLN A 195 -0.62 -5.81 -17.22
CA GLN A 195 -0.08 -5.28 -15.98
C GLN A 195 -0.40 -6.14 -14.76
N ASP A 196 -1.58 -6.78 -14.71
CA ASP A 196 -2.00 -7.57 -13.56
C ASP A 196 -1.18 -8.87 -13.44
N TYR A 197 -0.76 -9.45 -14.58
CA TYR A 197 0.17 -10.58 -14.62
C TYR A 197 1.59 -10.16 -14.26
N PHE A 198 2.06 -9.04 -14.80
CA PHE A 198 3.38 -8.49 -14.47
C PHE A 198 3.51 -8.20 -12.98
N ASN A 199 2.50 -7.59 -12.35
CA ASN A 199 2.52 -7.28 -10.93
C ASN A 199 2.72 -8.53 -10.07
N LEU A 200 1.97 -9.60 -10.35
CA LEU A 200 2.08 -10.86 -9.61
C LEU A 200 3.44 -11.52 -9.80
N LEU A 201 3.96 -11.54 -11.04
CA LEU A 201 5.28 -12.09 -11.32
C LEU A 201 6.40 -11.27 -10.68
N PHE A 202 6.28 -9.94 -10.68
CA PHE A 202 7.30 -9.07 -10.09
C PHE A 202 7.37 -9.24 -8.56
N ILE A 203 6.22 -9.29 -7.89
CA ILE A 203 6.14 -9.63 -6.45
C ILE A 203 6.76 -11.01 -6.20
N PHE A 204 6.42 -12.00 -7.03
CA PHE A 204 6.96 -13.36 -6.91
C PHE A 204 8.49 -13.39 -7.00
N VAL A 205 9.08 -12.74 -8.02
CA VAL A 205 10.54 -12.70 -8.22
C VAL A 205 11.24 -12.02 -7.03
N VAL A 206 10.70 -10.92 -6.53
CA VAL A 206 11.25 -10.23 -5.34
C VAL A 206 11.16 -11.13 -4.10
N ALA A 207 10.03 -11.81 -3.90
CA ALA A 207 9.87 -12.74 -2.78
C ALA A 207 10.82 -13.94 -2.86
N VAL A 208 10.99 -14.54 -4.05
CA VAL A 208 11.90 -15.68 -4.24
C VAL A 208 13.36 -15.26 -4.05
N THR A 209 13.78 -14.13 -4.60
CA THR A 209 15.15 -13.63 -4.36
C THR A 209 15.42 -13.36 -2.88
N GLY A 210 14.42 -12.84 -2.15
CA GLY A 210 14.48 -12.68 -0.70
C GLY A 210 14.57 -14.02 0.05
N LEU A 211 13.80 -15.04 -0.36
CA LEU A 211 13.86 -16.38 0.22
C LEU A 211 15.20 -17.09 -0.04
N VAL A 212 15.80 -16.87 -1.22
CA VAL A 212 17.14 -17.40 -1.52
C VAL A 212 18.21 -16.72 -0.66
N LEU A 213 18.08 -15.42 -0.38
CA LEU A 213 18.98 -14.77 0.59
C LEU A 213 18.75 -15.26 2.01
N TRP A 214 17.48 -15.48 2.40
CA TRP A 214 17.12 -16.01 3.70
C TRP A 214 17.66 -17.44 3.93
N SER A 215 17.81 -18.27 2.90
CA SER A 215 18.41 -19.60 3.09
C SER A 215 19.90 -19.55 3.47
N GLY A 216 20.61 -18.47 3.11
CA GLY A 216 21.99 -18.20 3.51
C GLY A 216 22.12 -17.43 4.84
N ASP A 217 21.07 -16.70 5.24
CA ASP A 217 20.98 -15.95 6.50
C ASP A 217 19.61 -16.21 7.20
N PRO A 218 19.37 -17.42 7.74
CA PRO A 218 18.05 -17.80 8.26
C PRO A 218 17.59 -16.97 9.47
N VAL A 219 18.56 -16.37 10.17
CA VAL A 219 18.33 -15.56 11.37
C VAL A 219 18.31 -14.07 11.07
N PHE A 220 18.53 -13.65 9.83
CA PHE A 220 18.55 -12.25 9.39
C PHE A 220 19.63 -11.39 10.06
N ASP A 221 20.81 -11.95 10.33
CA ASP A 221 21.90 -11.20 10.94
C ASP A 221 22.51 -10.18 9.98
N GLY A 222 22.84 -10.60 8.76
CA GLY A 222 23.35 -9.71 7.72
C GLY A 222 22.33 -8.63 7.36
N ALA A 223 21.05 -8.98 7.30
CA ALA A 223 19.98 -8.01 7.08
C ALA A 223 19.86 -6.98 8.22
N ARG A 224 20.03 -7.39 9.48
CA ARG A 224 20.07 -6.46 10.64
C ARG A 224 21.29 -5.56 10.61
N GLN A 225 22.47 -6.08 10.26
CA GLN A 225 23.69 -5.28 10.13
C GLN A 225 23.55 -4.25 9.00
N MET A 226 22.95 -4.63 7.86
CA MET A 226 22.64 -3.71 6.77
C MET A 226 21.67 -2.61 7.23
N ALA A 227 20.64 -2.94 8.00
CA ALA A 227 19.73 -1.95 8.59
C ALA A 227 20.46 -1.01 9.58
N ALA A 228 21.35 -1.54 10.43
CA ALA A 228 22.15 -0.77 11.36
C ALA A 228 23.07 0.25 10.65
N ALA A 229 23.75 -0.19 9.58
CA ALA A 229 24.62 0.63 8.75
C ALA A 229 23.83 1.74 8.00
N LEU A 230 22.66 1.41 7.43
CA LEU A 230 21.77 2.40 6.81
C LEU A 230 21.35 3.52 7.78
N LEU A 231 21.09 3.19 9.05
CA LEU A 231 20.73 4.18 10.08
C LEU A 231 21.88 5.11 10.47
N ARG A 232 23.13 4.68 10.25
CA ARG A 232 24.34 5.47 10.52
C ARG A 232 24.93 6.11 9.27
N PHE A 233 24.33 5.88 8.09
CA PHE A 233 24.89 6.28 6.79
C PHE A 233 26.32 5.75 6.60
N GLU A 234 26.53 4.48 7.00
CA GLU A 234 27.79 3.77 6.81
C GLU A 234 27.77 2.98 5.50
N PRO A 235 28.88 2.94 4.74
CA PRO A 235 28.93 2.23 3.47
C PRO A 235 28.52 0.76 3.59
N LEU A 236 27.60 0.34 2.72
CA LEU A 236 27.10 -1.03 2.69
C LEU A 236 28.00 -1.90 1.81
N ALA A 237 28.66 -2.89 2.39
CA ALA A 237 29.40 -3.89 1.62
C ALA A 237 28.43 -4.92 1.02
N MET A 238 27.79 -4.57 -0.10
CA MET A 238 26.85 -5.46 -0.80
C MET A 238 27.56 -6.30 -1.85
N GLU A 239 27.23 -7.59 -1.91
CA GLU A 239 27.82 -8.51 -2.89
C GLU A 239 26.79 -9.46 -3.49
N GLY A 240 27.07 -9.95 -4.70
CA GLY A 240 26.34 -11.03 -5.35
C GLY A 240 24.83 -10.78 -5.47
N LEU A 241 24.04 -11.73 -4.97
CA LEU A 241 22.58 -11.70 -5.08
C LEU A 241 21.93 -10.57 -4.27
N VAL A 242 22.58 -10.07 -3.22
CA VAL A 242 22.05 -8.98 -2.38
C VAL A 242 21.83 -7.73 -3.21
N ILE A 243 22.78 -7.38 -4.09
CA ILE A 243 22.68 -6.22 -5.00
C ILE A 243 21.41 -6.32 -5.85
N TRP A 244 21.20 -7.48 -6.50
CA TRP A 244 20.03 -7.70 -7.34
C TRP A 244 18.73 -7.65 -6.56
N HIS A 245 18.66 -8.28 -5.39
CA HIS A 245 17.47 -8.25 -4.56
C HIS A 245 17.13 -6.83 -4.10
N VAL A 246 18.14 -6.06 -3.67
CA VAL A 246 17.99 -4.66 -3.26
C VAL A 246 17.48 -3.80 -4.41
N VAL A 247 18.05 -3.95 -5.61
CA VAL A 247 17.59 -3.22 -6.81
C VAL A 247 16.15 -3.59 -7.15
N LEU A 248 15.82 -4.89 -7.16
CA LEU A 248 14.47 -5.37 -7.45
C LEU A 248 13.44 -4.88 -6.42
N LEU A 249 13.79 -4.94 -5.13
CA LEU A 249 12.94 -4.46 -4.04
C LEU A 249 12.74 -2.95 -4.14
N GLY A 250 13.79 -2.17 -4.38
CA GLY A 250 13.67 -0.72 -4.56
C GLY A 250 12.82 -0.35 -5.77
N CYS A 251 12.99 -1.05 -6.90
CA CYS A 251 12.12 -0.90 -8.07
C CYS A 251 10.66 -1.25 -7.74
N LEU A 252 10.41 -2.32 -6.97
CA LEU A 252 9.07 -2.71 -6.54
C LEU A 252 8.44 -1.61 -5.68
N LEU A 253 9.17 -1.07 -4.70
CA LEU A 253 8.70 0.02 -3.84
C LEU A 253 8.31 1.25 -4.65
N ILE A 254 9.12 1.68 -5.61
CA ILE A 254 8.79 2.82 -6.47
C ILE A 254 7.58 2.50 -7.38
N TYR A 255 7.47 1.26 -7.86
CA TYR A 255 6.44 0.84 -8.80
C TYR A 255 5.05 0.66 -8.17
N ILE A 256 4.95 0.24 -6.89
CA ILE A 256 3.68 0.06 -6.18
C ILE A 256 2.75 1.29 -6.28
N PRO A 257 3.14 2.51 -5.87
CA PRO A 257 2.24 3.66 -5.81
C PRO A 257 1.85 4.22 -7.19
N VAL A 258 2.65 3.98 -8.23
CA VAL A 258 2.40 4.46 -9.60
C VAL A 258 1.61 3.46 -10.45
N SER A 259 1.44 2.22 -9.98
CA SER A 259 0.75 1.15 -10.68
C SER A 259 -0.66 0.89 -10.14
N LYS A 260 -1.35 -0.13 -10.69
CA LYS A 260 -2.60 -0.66 -10.13
C LYS A 260 -2.44 -1.23 -8.70
N MET A 261 -1.21 -1.47 -8.23
CA MET A 261 -0.96 -1.93 -6.86
C MET A 261 -1.19 -0.84 -5.81
N SER A 262 -1.38 0.42 -6.22
CA SER A 262 -1.76 1.53 -5.33
C SER A 262 -3.21 1.42 -4.81
N HIS A 263 -3.86 0.27 -4.96
CA HIS A 263 -5.25 0.06 -4.57
C HIS A 263 -5.44 0.12 -3.05
N TYR A 264 -4.40 -0.02 -2.23
CA TYR A 264 -4.53 0.21 -0.77
C TYR A 264 -4.93 1.66 -0.45
N VAL A 265 -4.43 2.65 -1.20
CA VAL A 265 -4.92 4.04 -1.15
C VAL A 265 -6.24 4.17 -1.88
N GLY A 266 -6.30 3.68 -3.12
CA GLY A 266 -7.45 3.85 -3.99
C GLY A 266 -8.75 3.30 -3.39
N LYS A 267 -8.69 2.13 -2.76
CA LYS A 267 -9.83 1.43 -2.15
C LYS A 267 -10.51 2.28 -1.07
N TYR A 268 -9.77 3.06 -0.29
CA TYR A 268 -10.42 3.96 0.65
C TYR A 268 -11.28 5.01 -0.09
N PHE A 269 -10.70 5.73 -1.04
CA PHE A 269 -11.38 6.84 -1.72
C PHE A 269 -12.44 6.40 -2.73
N SER A 270 -12.22 5.32 -3.47
CA SER A 270 -13.08 4.89 -4.57
C SER A 270 -14.06 3.77 -4.18
N PHE A 271 -13.92 3.19 -3.00
CA PHE A 271 -14.78 2.10 -2.56
C PHE A 271 -15.38 2.38 -1.18
N HIS A 272 -14.57 2.51 -0.12
CA HIS A 272 -15.11 2.72 1.22
C HIS A 272 -15.86 4.06 1.37
N LYS A 273 -15.23 5.16 0.96
CA LYS A 273 -15.85 6.49 1.00
C LYS A 273 -17.15 6.52 0.20
N VAL A 274 -17.16 5.91 -0.99
CA VAL A 274 -18.35 5.86 -1.86
C VAL A 274 -19.46 5.01 -1.25
N LEU A 275 -19.10 3.83 -0.72
CA LEU A 275 -20.06 2.88 -0.15
C LEU A 275 -20.72 3.41 1.12
N TRP A 276 -19.96 4.14 1.94
CA TRP A 276 -20.43 4.64 3.23
C TRP A 276 -20.99 6.07 3.15
N ASP A 277 -20.92 6.72 1.99
CA ASP A 277 -21.45 8.07 1.84
C ASP A 277 -22.97 8.05 1.81
N ASN A 278 -23.55 8.42 2.94
CA ASN A 278 -24.99 8.62 3.09
C ASN A 278 -25.33 9.99 3.69
N GLU A 279 -24.43 10.97 3.59
CA GLU A 279 -24.72 12.32 4.07
C GLU A 279 -25.92 12.90 3.32
N PRO A 280 -26.94 13.44 4.00
CA PRO A 280 -28.10 14.02 3.34
C PRO A 280 -27.73 15.34 2.66
N ASN A 281 -28.27 15.56 1.45
CA ASN A 281 -28.11 16.83 0.76
C ASN A 281 -29.17 17.85 1.27
N LEU A 282 -28.87 18.49 2.40
CA LEU A 282 -29.70 19.53 2.99
C LEU A 282 -29.32 20.93 2.42
N PRO A 283 -30.19 21.94 2.53
CA PRO A 283 -29.84 23.32 2.22
C PRO A 283 -28.56 23.75 2.96
N ASP A 284 -27.70 24.53 2.29
CA ASP A 284 -26.40 25.02 2.79
C ASP A 284 -25.37 23.95 3.18
N SER A 285 -25.65 22.67 2.88
CA SER A 285 -24.74 21.56 3.18
C SER A 285 -23.44 21.61 2.38
N ALA A 286 -22.42 20.90 2.86
CA ALA A 286 -21.16 20.73 2.14
C ALA A 286 -21.35 20.05 0.78
N ILE A 287 -22.37 19.19 0.65
CA ILE A 287 -22.72 18.51 -0.60
C ILE A 287 -23.16 19.53 -1.64
N MET A 288 -24.08 20.44 -1.28
CA MET A 288 -24.57 21.46 -2.20
C MET A 288 -23.43 22.34 -2.72
N LYS A 289 -22.54 22.78 -1.82
CA LYS A 289 -21.34 23.55 -2.20
C LYS A 289 -20.43 22.78 -3.15
N ALA A 290 -20.19 21.49 -2.87
CA ALA A 290 -19.36 20.64 -3.73
C ALA A 290 -20.00 20.41 -5.11
N VAL A 291 -21.32 20.29 -5.19
CA VAL A 291 -22.07 20.18 -6.46
C VAL A 291 -21.98 21.48 -7.25
N GLU A 292 -22.19 22.63 -6.61
CA GLU A 292 -22.07 23.94 -7.25
C GLU A 292 -20.65 24.20 -7.77
N GLU A 293 -19.63 23.80 -7.02
CA GLU A 293 -18.24 23.87 -7.47
C GLU A 293 -17.97 22.90 -8.63
N GLY A 294 -18.51 21.68 -8.56
CA GLY A 294 -18.42 20.69 -9.63
C GLY A 294 -19.07 21.16 -10.94
N GLN A 295 -20.20 21.86 -10.87
CA GLN A 295 -20.89 22.43 -12.04
C GLN A 295 -20.06 23.52 -12.75
N LYS A 296 -19.14 24.18 -12.04
CA LYS A 296 -18.22 25.16 -12.65
C LYS A 296 -17.11 24.47 -13.47
N GLN A 297 -16.88 23.17 -13.27
CA GLN A 297 -15.89 22.44 -14.03
C GLN A 297 -16.38 22.20 -15.46
N LYS A 298 -15.70 22.83 -16.43
CA LYS A 298 -15.96 22.58 -17.85
C LYS A 298 -15.28 21.28 -18.27
N PRO A 299 -15.97 20.39 -19.01
CA PRO A 299 -15.35 19.20 -19.57
C PRO A 299 -14.15 19.57 -20.43
N SER A 300 -12.98 19.01 -20.15
CA SER A 300 -11.78 19.20 -20.98
C SER A 300 -11.74 18.23 -22.17
N THR A 301 -12.64 17.25 -22.20
CA THR A 301 -12.74 16.23 -23.23
C THR A 301 -14.14 16.22 -23.82
N THR A 302 -14.24 15.94 -25.12
CA THR A 302 -15.51 15.72 -25.81
C THR A 302 -15.72 14.23 -25.97
N TRP A 303 -16.95 13.74 -25.75
CA TRP A 303 -17.28 12.35 -26.04
C TRP A 303 -17.19 12.11 -27.55
N SER A 304 -16.48 11.06 -27.97
CA SER A 304 -16.27 10.71 -29.38
C SER A 304 -17.53 10.19 -30.10
N ALA A 305 -18.69 10.26 -29.47
CA ALA A 305 -19.94 9.82 -30.06
C ALA A 305 -20.32 10.73 -31.25
N PRO A 306 -20.70 10.18 -32.42
CA PRO A 306 -20.93 10.97 -33.63
C PRO A 306 -22.00 12.06 -33.51
N HIS A 307 -22.90 11.94 -32.53
CA HIS A 307 -24.01 12.87 -32.29
C HIS A 307 -23.65 14.03 -31.34
N ILE A 308 -22.43 14.07 -30.80
CA ILE A 308 -21.97 15.13 -29.91
C ILE A 308 -21.01 16.03 -30.67
N LYS A 309 -21.45 17.26 -30.94
CA LYS A 309 -20.60 18.28 -31.56
C LYS A 309 -19.53 18.71 -30.53
N PRO A 310 -18.24 18.72 -30.88
CA PRO A 310 -17.23 19.30 -30.01
C PRO A 310 -17.55 20.78 -29.74
N PRO A 311 -17.21 21.29 -28.53
CA PRO A 311 -17.44 22.68 -28.20
C PRO A 311 -16.74 23.56 -29.25
N SER A 312 -17.50 24.47 -29.86
CA SER A 312 -16.97 25.40 -30.85
C SER A 312 -15.85 26.23 -30.23
N SER A 313 -14.67 26.19 -30.84
CA SER A 313 -13.46 26.90 -30.39
C SER A 313 -13.49 28.42 -30.64
N GLN A 314 -14.65 29.07 -30.54
CA GLN A 314 -14.79 30.51 -30.75
C GLN A 314 -15.43 31.19 -29.53
N ALA A 315 -14.59 31.85 -28.74
CA ALA A 315 -14.75 33.24 -28.30
C ALA A 315 -13.72 33.59 -27.19
N SER A 316 -12.43 33.64 -27.54
CA SER A 316 -11.48 34.53 -26.86
C SER A 316 -11.22 35.69 -27.81
N GLY A 317 -12.08 36.70 -27.73
CA GLY A 317 -12.07 37.83 -28.65
C GLY A 317 -13.11 38.86 -28.27
N GLN A 318 -12.97 39.45 -27.07
CA GLN A 318 -13.18 40.88 -26.77
C GLN A 318 -12.25 41.24 -25.61
#